data_AF-S9TNX2-F1
#
_entry.id   AF-S9TNX2-F1
#
_cell.length_a   1.000
_cell.length_b   1.000
_cell.length_c   1.000
_cell.angle_alpha   90.00
_cell.angle_beta   90.00
_cell.angle_gamma   90.00
#
_symmetry.space_group_name_H-M   'P 1'
#
loop_
_entity.id
_entity.type
_entity.pdbx_description
1 polymer ?
#
loop_
_entity_poly.entity_id
_entity_poly.type
_entity_poly.pdbx_seq_one_letter_code
_entity_poly.pdbx_strand_id
1 'polypeptide(L)'
;MEYKQWYMEYKIHKNRPGLLGDIASLLGMLEVNILTINGVEDKTRGMLLQTDDDEKIEIMGQMLKKVDNITVSALRQPKLVDILAVRHGRYIERDSDDRKTFRFTRDELGLLVDFLGEIFKRDGHQVIGLRGMPRVGKTESIIAGSVCAMKRWTFVSSTLLRQTVRSQMSDEELNPNNIFIIDGIVSTIRSNEKHAVLLDEIINMPSTKVIEHPDIFVQETGYSYDFFDYIIELRNNPDEEITYESFTINYNEI
;
A
#
# COMPACT_ATOMS: atom_id res chain seq x y z
N MET A 1 4.42 -24.34 18.12
CA MET A 1 5.51 -23.40 17.87
C MET A 1 5.02 -22.39 16.86
N GLU A 2 5.30 -21.11 17.10
CA GLU A 2 4.81 -20.01 16.25
C GLU A 2 5.85 -19.74 15.16
N TYR A 3 5.45 -19.89 13.90
CA TYR A 3 6.33 -19.62 12.77
C TYR A 3 6.38 -18.12 12.48
N LYS A 4 7.58 -17.56 12.42
CA LYS A 4 7.83 -16.15 12.07
C LYS A 4 8.31 -16.03 10.63
N GLN A 5 7.89 -14.95 9.97
CA GLN A 5 8.36 -14.61 8.63
C GLN A 5 9.59 -13.71 8.69
N TRP A 6 10.48 -13.92 7.73
CA TRP A 6 11.73 -13.18 7.57
C TRP A 6 11.90 -12.76 6.11
N TYR A 7 12.46 -11.57 5.92
CA TYR A 7 12.87 -11.07 4.62
C TYR A 7 14.40 -11.12 4.51
N MET A 8 14.87 -11.77 3.46
CA MET A 8 16.27 -11.75 3.06
C MET A 8 16.41 -11.12 1.69
N GLU A 9 17.32 -10.15 1.57
CA GLU A 9 17.71 -9.55 0.30
C GLU A 9 19.20 -9.74 0.11
N TYR A 10 19.59 -10.12 -1.11
CA TYR A 10 20.99 -10.21 -1.46
C TYR A 10 21.26 -9.80 -2.91
N LYS A 11 22.41 -9.14 -3.10
CA LYS A 11 22.94 -8.76 -4.41
C LYS A 11 23.94 -9.80 -4.89
N ILE A 12 23.83 -10.23 -6.13
CA ILE A 12 24.72 -11.18 -6.79
C ILE A 12 25.84 -10.40 -7.48
N HIS A 13 27.09 -10.66 -7.08
CA HIS A 13 28.27 -10.07 -7.74
C HIS A 13 28.78 -10.96 -8.87
N LYS A 14 28.80 -12.28 -8.62
CA LYS A 14 29.22 -13.30 -9.59
C LYS A 14 28.10 -14.31 -9.79
N ASN A 15 27.41 -14.21 -10.93
CA ASN A 15 26.32 -15.11 -11.26
C ASN A 15 26.89 -16.43 -11.80
N ARG A 16 27.22 -17.35 -10.88
CA ARG A 16 27.62 -18.71 -11.24
C ARG A 16 26.41 -19.65 -11.25
N PRO A 17 26.33 -20.60 -12.21
CA PRO A 17 25.35 -21.68 -12.16
C PRO A 17 25.40 -22.38 -10.80
N GLY A 18 24.23 -22.66 -10.22
CA GLY A 18 24.10 -23.35 -8.93
C GLY A 18 24.09 -22.44 -7.69
N LEU A 19 24.38 -21.13 -7.78
CA LEU A 19 24.39 -20.23 -6.62
C LEU A 19 23.07 -20.24 -5.83
N LEU A 20 21.93 -20.21 -6.54
CA LEU A 20 20.63 -20.32 -5.89
C LEU A 20 20.42 -21.68 -5.22
N GLY A 21 20.92 -22.75 -5.86
CA GLY A 21 20.90 -24.10 -5.30
C GLY A 21 21.66 -24.16 -3.99
N ASP A 22 22.87 -23.59 -3.93
CA ASP A 22 23.69 -23.57 -2.72
C ASP A 22 23.01 -22.83 -1.56
N ILE A 23 22.40 -21.67 -1.84
CA ILE A 23 21.63 -20.90 -0.85
C ILE A 23 20.40 -21.68 -0.39
N ALA A 24 19.65 -22.29 -1.32
CA ALA A 24 18.48 -23.10 -1.01
C ALA A 24 18.84 -24.36 -0.20
N SER A 25 19.98 -24.99 -0.47
CA SER A 25 20.49 -26.11 0.32
C SER A 25 20.82 -25.70 1.74
N LEU A 26 21.48 -24.55 1.94
CA LEU A 26 21.78 -24.02 3.27
C LEU A 26 20.49 -23.73 4.06
N LEU A 27 19.50 -23.11 3.42
CA LEU A 27 18.18 -22.86 4.01
C LEU A 27 17.50 -24.18 4.40
N GLY A 28 17.52 -25.17 3.51
CA GLY A 28 16.95 -26.50 3.77
C GLY A 28 17.63 -27.23 4.92
N MET A 29 18.96 -27.15 5.04
CA MET A 29 19.72 -27.75 6.15
C MET A 29 19.38 -27.14 7.51
N LEU A 30 19.00 -25.87 7.54
CA LEU A 30 18.56 -25.18 8.75
C LEU A 30 17.05 -25.30 8.98
N GLU A 31 16.32 -26.06 8.15
CA GLU A 31 14.86 -26.16 8.18
C GLU A 31 14.16 -24.79 8.10
N VAL A 32 14.74 -23.88 7.30
CA VAL A 32 14.15 -22.57 6.99
C VAL A 32 13.37 -22.70 5.68
N ASN A 33 12.06 -22.49 5.76
CA ASN A 33 11.18 -22.59 4.61
C ASN A 33 11.30 -21.36 3.71
N ILE A 34 11.38 -21.58 2.40
CA ILE A 34 11.27 -20.51 1.40
C ILE A 34 9.80 -20.39 1.01
N LEU A 35 9.15 -19.33 1.46
CA LEU A 35 7.76 -19.05 1.07
C LEU A 35 7.70 -18.51 -0.37
N THR A 36 8.60 -17.60 -0.71
CA THR A 36 8.67 -16.99 -2.05
C THR A 36 10.07 -16.48 -2.32
N ILE A 37 10.50 -16.53 -3.58
CA ILE A 37 11.75 -15.93 -4.06
C ILE A 37 11.51 -15.29 -5.41
N ASN A 38 12.05 -14.09 -5.62
CA ASN A 38 12.03 -13.44 -6.92
C ASN A 38 13.24 -12.53 -7.13
N GLY A 39 13.54 -12.21 -8.39
CA GLY A 39 14.42 -11.09 -8.72
C GLY A 39 13.66 -9.80 -8.52
N VAL A 40 14.22 -8.83 -7.80
CA VAL A 40 13.55 -7.56 -7.50
C VAL A 40 14.12 -6.42 -8.37
N GLU A 41 15.40 -6.51 -8.72
CA GLU A 41 16.05 -5.57 -9.65
C GLU A 41 17.37 -6.20 -10.12
N ASP A 42 17.65 -6.22 -11.43
CA ASP A 42 18.90 -6.73 -12.04
C ASP A 42 19.51 -7.97 -11.36
N LYS A 43 20.46 -7.75 -10.44
CA LYS A 43 21.26 -8.76 -9.74
C LYS A 43 20.83 -8.95 -8.27
N THR A 44 19.77 -8.30 -7.85
CA THR A 44 19.22 -8.34 -6.49
C THR A 44 18.05 -9.32 -6.44
N ARG A 45 18.08 -10.20 -5.44
CA ARG A 45 17.01 -11.16 -5.17
C ARG A 45 16.47 -10.94 -3.77
N GLY A 46 15.16 -11.03 -3.66
CA GLY A 46 14.44 -11.02 -2.40
C GLY A 46 13.84 -12.39 -2.12
N MET A 47 13.85 -12.79 -0.86
CA MET A 47 13.27 -14.04 -0.38
C MET A 47 12.41 -13.77 0.84
N LEU A 48 11.20 -14.32 0.83
CA LEU A 48 10.38 -14.48 2.03
C LEU A 48 10.65 -15.86 2.60
N LEU A 49 11.13 -15.87 3.82
CA LEU A 49 11.53 -17.03 4.58
C LEU A 49 10.58 -17.23 5.76
N GLN A 50 10.47 -18.45 6.25
CA GLN A 50 9.70 -18.77 7.44
C GLN A 50 10.44 -19.79 8.30
N THR A 51 10.48 -19.53 9.60
CA THR A 51 11.06 -20.46 10.58
C THR A 51 10.39 -20.31 11.93
N ASP A 52 10.50 -21.31 12.77
CA ASP A 52 10.02 -21.34 14.15
C ASP A 52 11.09 -20.95 15.18
N ASP A 53 12.32 -20.71 14.73
CA ASP A 53 13.47 -20.40 15.58
C ASP A 53 14.37 -19.31 14.95
N ASP A 54 14.46 -18.18 15.66
CA ASP A 54 15.20 -17.00 15.22
C ASP A 54 16.73 -17.24 15.18
N GLU A 55 17.25 -18.19 15.97
CA GLU A 55 18.68 -18.53 16.00
C GLU A 55 19.14 -19.12 14.66
N LYS A 56 18.27 -19.90 13.99
CA LYS A 56 18.52 -20.43 12.64
C LYS A 56 18.80 -19.30 11.64
N ILE A 57 18.06 -18.20 11.74
CA ILE A 57 18.24 -17.03 10.86
C ILE A 57 19.54 -16.31 11.16
N GLU A 58 19.91 -16.19 12.43
CA GLU A 58 21.19 -15.56 12.81
C GLU A 58 22.38 -16.37 12.30
N ILE A 59 22.39 -17.68 12.51
CA ILE A 59 23.43 -18.60 12.02
C ILE A 59 23.52 -18.52 10.49
N MET A 60 22.38 -18.62 9.81
CA MET A 60 22.30 -18.46 8.35
C MET A 60 22.93 -17.13 7.90
N GLY A 61 22.56 -16.02 8.54
CA GLY A 61 23.09 -14.70 8.23
C GLY A 61 24.60 -14.61 8.40
N GLN A 62 25.17 -15.24 9.42
CA GLN A 62 26.61 -15.32 9.62
C GLN A 62 27.31 -16.17 8.54
N MET A 63 26.71 -17.29 8.12
CA MET A 63 27.24 -18.14 7.05
C MET A 63 27.23 -17.42 5.69
N LEU A 64 26.11 -16.77 5.35
CA LEU A 64 25.94 -16.06 4.08
C LEU A 64 26.92 -14.88 3.94
N LYS A 65 27.32 -14.24 5.05
CA LYS A 65 28.37 -13.21 5.05
C LYS A 65 29.74 -13.73 4.58
N LYS A 66 29.98 -15.03 4.61
CA LYS A 66 31.22 -15.66 4.12
C LYS A 66 31.17 -16.06 2.64
N VAL A 67 30.03 -15.86 1.98
CA VAL A 67 29.85 -16.22 0.57
C VAL A 67 30.27 -15.04 -0.33
N ASP A 68 31.47 -15.12 -0.91
CA ASP A 68 32.07 -14.03 -1.71
C ASP A 68 31.28 -13.63 -2.97
N ASN A 69 30.36 -14.48 -3.44
CA ASN A 69 29.62 -14.24 -4.67
C ASN A 69 28.39 -13.34 -4.49
N ILE A 70 27.98 -13.10 -3.24
CA ILE A 70 26.80 -12.32 -2.90
C ILE A 70 27.11 -11.30 -1.79
N THR A 71 26.21 -10.35 -1.60
CA THR A 71 26.17 -9.54 -0.40
C THR A 71 24.73 -9.51 0.09
N VAL A 72 24.52 -9.95 1.33
CA VAL A 72 23.22 -9.84 2.00
C VAL A 72 23.05 -8.38 2.42
N SER A 73 22.09 -7.70 1.81
CA SER A 73 21.75 -6.29 2.08
C SER A 73 20.67 -6.15 3.15
N ALA A 74 19.80 -7.15 3.30
CA ALA A 74 18.79 -7.19 4.34
C ALA A 74 18.59 -8.60 4.88
N LEU A 75 18.47 -8.72 6.20
CA LEU A 75 17.98 -9.91 6.89
C LEU A 75 17.24 -9.47 8.15
N ARG A 76 15.92 -9.40 8.07
CA ARG A 76 15.05 -8.81 9.11
C ARG A 76 13.60 -9.26 8.92
N GLN A 77 12.70 -8.91 9.85
CA GLN A 77 11.27 -9.10 9.62
C GLN A 77 10.79 -8.33 8.37
N PRO A 78 9.90 -8.95 7.56
CA PRO A 78 9.40 -8.34 6.33
C PRO A 78 8.51 -7.14 6.64
N LYS A 79 8.72 -6.05 5.91
CA LYS A 79 7.76 -4.96 5.75
C LYS A 79 6.81 -5.31 4.61
N LEU A 80 5.66 -4.65 4.56
CA LEU A 80 4.68 -4.82 3.48
C LEU A 80 5.32 -4.68 2.08
N VAL A 81 6.19 -3.69 1.89
CA VAL A 81 6.88 -3.50 0.61
C VAL A 81 7.85 -4.60 0.26
N ASP A 82 8.47 -5.25 1.25
CA ASP A 82 9.38 -6.35 0.98
C ASP A 82 8.57 -7.54 0.44
N ILE A 83 7.41 -7.80 1.04
CA ILE A 83 6.49 -8.86 0.63
C ILE A 83 6.04 -8.63 -0.81
N LEU A 84 5.58 -7.42 -1.12
CA LEU A 84 5.09 -7.07 -2.45
C LEU A 84 6.22 -7.05 -3.48
N ALA A 85 7.39 -6.53 -3.12
CA ALA A 85 8.54 -6.52 -4.02
C ALA A 85 8.98 -7.93 -4.41
N VAL A 86 8.95 -8.89 -3.47
CA VAL A 86 9.22 -10.30 -3.77
C VAL A 86 8.09 -10.92 -4.61
N ARG A 87 6.82 -10.66 -4.29
CA ARG A 87 5.69 -11.22 -5.06
C ARG A 87 5.68 -10.76 -6.52
N HIS A 88 5.96 -9.49 -6.77
CA HIS A 88 5.87 -8.89 -8.10
C HIS A 88 7.22 -8.76 -8.82
N GLY A 89 8.33 -8.99 -8.13
CA GLY A 89 9.67 -8.94 -8.72
C GLY A 89 10.15 -7.53 -9.09
N ARG A 90 9.67 -6.50 -8.40
CA ARG A 90 10.07 -5.10 -8.58
C ARG A 90 9.93 -4.30 -7.29
N TYR A 91 10.78 -3.31 -7.06
CA TYR A 91 10.60 -2.40 -5.92
C TYR A 91 9.40 -1.48 -6.14
N ILE A 92 8.74 -1.13 -5.03
CA ILE A 92 7.77 -0.03 -5.00
C ILE A 92 8.53 1.25 -4.72
N GLU A 93 8.39 2.24 -5.59
CA GLU A 93 9.00 3.54 -5.40
C GLU A 93 8.36 4.26 -4.20
N ARG A 94 9.21 4.86 -3.36
CA ARG A 94 8.81 5.66 -2.20
C ARG A 94 9.41 7.03 -2.32
N ASP A 95 8.69 8.03 -1.82
CA ASP A 95 9.24 9.36 -1.68
C ASP A 95 10.43 9.33 -0.70
N SER A 96 11.52 10.02 -1.05
CA SER A 96 12.73 10.09 -0.23
C SER A 96 12.54 10.89 1.06
N ASP A 97 11.67 11.89 1.01
CA ASP A 97 11.41 12.82 2.11
C ASP A 97 10.19 12.38 2.92
N ASP A 98 9.22 11.69 2.30
CA ASP A 98 8.03 11.16 2.97
C ASP A 98 7.90 9.62 2.89
N ARG A 99 8.26 8.93 3.97
CA ARG A 99 8.22 7.47 4.07
C ARG A 99 6.83 6.85 3.98
N LYS A 100 5.75 7.63 4.14
CA LYS A 100 4.37 7.15 3.99
C LYS A 100 3.81 7.34 2.59
N THR A 101 4.56 7.97 1.68
CA THR A 101 4.17 8.19 0.29
C THR A 101 4.72 7.08 -0.63
N PHE A 102 3.81 6.40 -1.32
CA PHE A 102 4.08 5.29 -2.25
C PHE A 102 3.65 5.68 -3.65
N ARG A 103 4.54 5.52 -4.63
CA ARG A 103 4.27 5.88 -6.01
C ARG A 103 4.06 4.64 -6.86
N PHE A 104 3.03 4.70 -7.69
CA PHE A 104 2.68 3.68 -8.65
C PHE A 104 2.38 4.33 -9.99
N THR A 105 2.74 3.65 -11.07
CA THR A 105 2.30 4.00 -12.41
C THR A 105 1.10 3.16 -12.84
N ARG A 106 0.42 3.58 -13.91
CA ARG A 106 -0.78 2.89 -14.41
C ARG A 106 -0.51 1.45 -14.86
N ASP A 107 0.68 1.15 -15.35
CA ASP A 107 1.12 -0.23 -15.67
C ASP A 107 1.31 -1.09 -14.41
N GLU A 108 1.41 -0.47 -13.23
CA GLU A 108 1.53 -1.12 -11.93
C GLU A 108 0.19 -1.25 -11.19
N LEU A 109 -0.95 -1.03 -11.86
CA LEU A 109 -2.28 -1.13 -11.23
C LEU A 109 -2.50 -2.45 -10.47
N GLY A 110 -1.99 -3.57 -10.99
CA GLY A 110 -2.07 -4.87 -10.30
C GLY A 110 -1.29 -4.88 -8.98
N LEU A 111 -0.09 -4.28 -8.96
CA LEU A 111 0.73 -4.13 -7.77
C LEU A 111 0.08 -3.19 -6.74
N LEU A 112 -0.54 -2.10 -7.20
CA LEU A 112 -1.33 -1.21 -6.34
C LEU A 112 -2.53 -1.94 -5.73
N VAL A 113 -3.25 -2.75 -6.50
CA VAL A 113 -4.39 -3.54 -5.99
C VAL A 113 -3.95 -4.51 -4.90
N ASP A 114 -2.82 -5.20 -5.10
CA ASP A 114 -2.28 -6.10 -4.09
C ASP A 114 -1.79 -5.34 -2.84
N PHE A 115 -1.17 -4.16 -3.03
CA PHE A 115 -0.78 -3.27 -1.93
C PHE A 115 -1.99 -2.84 -1.09
N LEU A 116 -3.04 -2.32 -1.74
CA LEU A 116 -4.28 -1.92 -1.08
C LEU A 116 -4.95 -3.10 -0.39
N GLY A 117 -5.02 -4.27 -1.06
CA GLY A 117 -5.61 -5.48 -0.49
C GLY A 117 -4.92 -5.93 0.80
N GLU A 118 -3.59 -5.88 0.87
CA GLU A 118 -2.85 -6.21 2.10
C GLU A 118 -3.01 -5.15 3.20
N ILE A 119 -3.15 -3.86 2.86
CA ILE A 119 -3.44 -2.82 3.86
C ILE A 119 -4.86 -3.01 4.41
N PHE A 120 -5.84 -3.19 3.53
CA PHE A 120 -7.25 -3.32 3.90
C PHE A 120 -7.54 -4.53 4.77
N LYS A 121 -6.76 -5.61 4.69
CA LYS A 121 -6.88 -6.77 5.60
C LYS A 121 -6.58 -6.44 7.06
N ARG A 122 -5.89 -5.32 7.34
CA ARG A 122 -5.62 -4.89 8.71
C ARG A 122 -6.90 -4.31 9.32
N ASP A 123 -7.04 -4.51 10.62
CA ASP A 123 -8.15 -3.98 11.38
C ASP A 123 -7.77 -2.69 12.11
N GLY A 124 -8.79 -1.89 12.42
CA GLY A 124 -8.65 -0.64 13.17
C GLY A 124 -8.75 0.61 12.30
N HIS A 125 -8.41 1.73 12.92
CA HIS A 125 -8.44 3.03 12.28
C HIS A 125 -7.25 3.16 11.32
N GLN A 126 -7.55 3.39 10.04
CA GLN A 126 -6.53 3.62 9.02
C GLN A 126 -7.01 4.66 8.03
N VAL A 127 -6.16 5.63 7.70
CA VAL A 127 -6.47 6.69 6.75
C VAL A 127 -5.48 6.66 5.60
N ILE A 128 -6.00 6.47 4.39
CA ILE A 128 -5.21 6.33 3.17
C ILE A 128 -5.59 7.47 2.23
N GLY A 129 -4.63 8.31 1.85
CA GLY A 129 -4.80 9.34 0.84
C GLY A 129 -4.46 8.78 -0.53
N LEU A 130 -5.33 8.95 -1.53
CA LEU A 130 -5.09 8.51 -2.89
C LEU A 130 -5.04 9.71 -3.85
N ARG A 131 -3.83 10.05 -4.28
CA ARG A 131 -3.51 11.08 -5.27
C ARG A 131 -3.43 10.48 -6.67
N GLY A 132 -3.64 11.32 -7.66
CA GLY A 132 -3.55 10.95 -9.06
C GLY A 132 -4.47 11.78 -9.93
N MET A 133 -4.13 11.88 -11.21
CA MET A 133 -4.96 12.58 -12.21
C MET A 133 -6.33 11.88 -12.37
N PRO A 134 -7.37 12.56 -12.88
CA PRO A 134 -8.65 11.91 -13.13
C PRO A 134 -8.51 10.75 -14.11
N ARG A 135 -9.33 9.70 -13.91
CA ARG A 135 -9.41 8.52 -14.79
C ARG A 135 -8.12 7.70 -14.91
N VAL A 136 -7.17 7.87 -13.98
CA VAL A 136 -5.95 7.04 -13.90
C VAL A 136 -6.19 5.65 -13.29
N GLY A 137 -7.37 5.43 -12.69
CA GLY A 137 -7.77 4.15 -12.08
C GLY A 137 -7.87 4.17 -10.55
N LYS A 138 -7.96 5.36 -9.93
CA LYS A 138 -8.01 5.51 -8.46
C LYS A 138 -9.15 4.70 -7.85
N THR A 139 -10.38 4.99 -8.22
CA THR A 139 -11.55 4.32 -7.64
C THR A 139 -11.60 2.84 -7.97
N GLU A 140 -11.23 2.46 -9.20
CA GLU A 140 -11.13 1.07 -9.62
C GLU A 140 -10.12 0.28 -8.77
N SER A 141 -8.97 0.89 -8.44
CA SER A 141 -7.97 0.27 -7.57
C SER A 141 -8.47 0.08 -6.13
N ILE A 142 -9.22 1.05 -5.58
CA ILE A 142 -9.83 0.95 -4.25
C ILE A 142 -10.85 -0.20 -4.22
N ILE A 143 -11.74 -0.26 -5.22
CA ILE A 143 -12.77 -1.31 -5.30
C ILE A 143 -12.09 -2.68 -5.46
N ALA A 144 -11.13 -2.82 -6.37
CA ALA A 144 -10.43 -4.08 -6.58
C ALA A 144 -9.65 -4.53 -5.33
N GLY A 145 -8.97 -3.60 -4.64
CA GLY A 145 -8.32 -3.87 -3.35
C GLY A 145 -9.32 -4.32 -2.28
N SER A 146 -10.50 -3.69 -2.21
CA SER A 146 -11.57 -4.05 -1.26
C SER A 146 -12.05 -5.48 -1.49
N VAL A 147 -12.26 -5.86 -2.75
CA VAL A 147 -12.62 -7.22 -3.16
C VAL A 147 -11.51 -8.22 -2.79
N CYS A 148 -10.25 -7.90 -3.06
CA CYS A 148 -9.09 -8.72 -2.69
C CYS A 148 -9.00 -8.96 -1.17
N ALA A 149 -9.36 -7.96 -0.36
CA ALA A 149 -9.41 -8.04 1.09
C ALA A 149 -10.70 -8.66 1.65
N MET A 150 -11.66 -9.03 0.79
CA MET A 150 -13.00 -9.48 1.18
C MET A 150 -13.75 -8.50 2.08
N LYS A 151 -13.50 -7.19 1.92
CA LYS A 151 -14.19 -6.11 2.64
C LYS A 151 -15.21 -5.44 1.73
N ARG A 152 -16.38 -5.10 2.30
CA ARG A 152 -17.35 -4.25 1.59
C ARG A 152 -16.81 -2.82 1.57
N TRP A 153 -17.13 -2.07 0.53
CA TRP A 153 -16.81 -0.65 0.43
C TRP A 153 -18.08 0.19 0.45
N THR A 154 -17.99 1.42 0.91
CA THR A 154 -19.11 2.36 0.89
C THR A 154 -18.64 3.76 0.54
N PHE A 155 -19.29 4.37 -0.44
CA PHE A 155 -19.04 5.75 -0.81
C PHE A 155 -19.78 6.69 0.14
N VAL A 156 -19.02 7.50 0.87
CA VAL A 156 -19.51 8.61 1.69
C VAL A 156 -19.73 9.83 0.80
N SER A 157 -18.77 10.05 -0.09
CA SER A 157 -18.78 11.07 -1.13
C SER A 157 -18.02 10.55 -2.36
N SER A 158 -18.45 10.96 -3.56
CA SER A 158 -17.77 10.55 -4.80
C SER A 158 -18.10 11.48 -5.95
N THR A 159 -17.09 11.85 -6.74
CA THR A 159 -17.28 12.49 -8.05
C THR A 159 -17.87 11.54 -9.10
N LEU A 160 -17.65 10.22 -9.02
CA LEU A 160 -18.07 9.24 -10.04
C LEU A 160 -19.55 8.88 -9.99
N LEU A 161 -20.15 8.80 -8.80
CA LEU A 161 -21.55 8.43 -8.63
C LEU A 161 -22.45 9.68 -8.57
N ARG A 162 -22.67 10.35 -9.71
CA ARG A 162 -23.56 11.53 -9.81
C ARG A 162 -23.30 12.65 -8.78
N GLN A 163 -22.07 12.81 -8.30
CA GLN A 163 -21.75 13.75 -7.21
C GLN A 163 -22.56 13.45 -5.92
N THR A 164 -22.68 12.17 -5.54
CA THR A 164 -23.42 11.78 -4.34
C THR A 164 -22.70 12.30 -3.10
N VAL A 165 -23.36 13.16 -2.36
CA VAL A 165 -23.03 13.54 -0.98
C VAL A 165 -24.04 12.84 -0.08
N ARG A 166 -23.60 11.88 0.74
CA ARG A 166 -24.49 11.22 1.69
C ARG A 166 -24.63 12.03 2.96
N SER A 167 -25.85 12.20 3.45
CA SER A 167 -26.11 12.89 4.72
C SER A 167 -26.47 11.94 5.87
N GLN A 168 -26.69 10.65 5.57
CA GLN A 168 -27.00 9.58 6.52
C GLN A 168 -26.55 8.24 5.92
N MET A 169 -26.28 7.26 6.78
CA MET A 169 -25.99 5.86 6.43
C MET A 169 -26.78 4.94 7.37
N SER A 170 -27.12 3.74 6.91
CA SER A 170 -27.78 2.77 7.79
C SER A 170 -26.78 2.10 8.73
N ASP A 171 -27.26 1.53 9.84
CA ASP A 171 -26.42 0.79 10.79
C ASP A 171 -25.66 -0.38 10.13
N GLU A 172 -26.24 -1.00 9.10
CA GLU A 172 -25.58 -2.06 8.33
C GLU A 172 -24.42 -1.53 7.47
N GLU A 173 -24.53 -0.28 7.00
CA GLU A 173 -23.47 0.38 6.23
C GLU A 173 -22.37 0.95 7.14
N LEU A 174 -22.72 1.36 8.37
CA LEU A 174 -21.80 1.80 9.42
C LEU A 174 -21.12 0.61 10.12
N ASN A 175 -20.68 -0.38 9.35
CA ASN A 175 -19.89 -1.49 9.85
C ASN A 175 -18.39 -1.10 9.86
N PRO A 176 -17.67 -1.21 11.00
CA PRO A 176 -16.25 -0.88 11.07
C PRO A 176 -15.36 -1.72 10.14
N ASN A 177 -15.85 -2.88 9.70
CA ASN A 177 -15.16 -3.74 8.76
C ASN A 177 -15.31 -3.28 7.29
N ASN A 178 -16.15 -2.27 7.02
CA ASN A 178 -16.28 -1.67 5.71
C ASN A 178 -15.15 -0.66 5.46
N ILE A 179 -14.81 -0.48 4.19
CA ILE A 179 -13.91 0.57 3.72
C ILE A 179 -14.74 1.77 3.30
N PHE A 180 -14.50 2.92 3.91
CA PHE A 180 -15.22 4.16 3.62
C PHE A 180 -14.43 4.99 2.60
N ILE A 181 -15.06 5.33 1.47
CA ILE A 181 -14.45 6.09 0.39
C ILE A 181 -14.99 7.51 0.43
N ILE A 182 -14.08 8.47 0.53
CA ILE A 182 -14.34 9.90 0.66
C ILE A 182 -13.63 10.61 -0.49
N ASP A 183 -14.32 11.49 -1.20
CA ASP A 183 -13.71 12.38 -2.18
C ASP A 183 -13.49 13.76 -1.55
N GLY A 184 -12.24 14.16 -1.40
CA GLY A 184 -11.84 15.42 -0.80
C GLY A 184 -12.43 16.65 -1.48
N ILE A 185 -12.72 16.59 -2.78
CA ILE A 185 -13.33 17.72 -3.53
C ILE A 185 -14.80 17.86 -3.17
N VAL A 186 -15.54 16.75 -3.24
CA VAL A 186 -17.00 16.75 -3.09
C VAL A 186 -17.39 16.97 -1.62
N SER A 187 -16.57 16.46 -0.70
CA SER A 187 -16.84 16.51 0.74
C SER A 187 -16.65 17.90 1.36
N THR A 188 -15.91 18.79 0.71
CA THR A 188 -15.56 20.10 1.29
C THR A 188 -16.22 21.26 0.53
N ILE A 189 -16.30 21.18 -0.80
CA ILE A 189 -16.87 22.26 -1.63
C ILE A 189 -18.41 22.24 -1.64
N ARG A 190 -19.04 21.06 -1.51
CA ARG A 190 -20.50 20.88 -1.69
C ARG A 190 -21.22 20.27 -0.47
N SER A 191 -20.58 20.26 0.69
CA SER A 191 -21.16 19.65 1.90
C SER A 191 -22.26 20.49 2.52
N ASN A 192 -23.36 19.84 2.91
CA ASN A 192 -24.33 20.39 3.85
C ASN A 192 -23.96 19.99 5.30
N GLU A 193 -24.53 20.66 6.31
CA GLU A 193 -24.23 20.39 7.73
C GLU A 193 -24.39 18.91 8.11
N LYS A 194 -25.40 18.24 7.54
CA LYS A 194 -25.63 16.80 7.80
C LYS A 194 -24.51 15.92 7.26
N HIS A 195 -23.94 16.27 6.11
CA HIS A 195 -22.78 15.57 5.58
C HIS A 195 -21.56 15.78 6.45
N ALA A 196 -21.34 17.00 6.96
CA ALA A 196 -20.23 17.28 7.86
C ALA A 196 -20.30 16.43 9.14
N VAL A 197 -21.50 16.27 9.71
CA VAL A 197 -21.73 15.37 10.86
C VAL A 197 -21.41 13.91 10.52
N LEU A 198 -21.90 13.40 9.37
CA LEU A 198 -21.60 12.04 8.94
C LEU A 198 -20.10 11.82 8.70
N LEU A 199 -19.43 12.80 8.10
CA LEU A 199 -18.00 12.74 7.83
C LEU A 199 -17.18 12.71 9.13
N ASP A 200 -17.55 13.51 10.13
CA ASP A 200 -16.92 13.49 11.45
C ASP A 200 -17.12 12.14 12.16
N GLU A 201 -18.33 11.56 12.08
CA GLU A 201 -18.62 10.22 12.60
C GLU A 201 -17.73 9.15 11.94
N ILE A 202 -17.64 9.16 10.61
CA ILE A 202 -16.86 8.18 9.85
C ILE A 202 -15.36 8.35 10.10
N ILE A 203 -14.87 9.58 10.20
CA ILE A 203 -13.47 9.85 10.52
C ILE A 203 -13.13 9.24 11.88
N ASN A 204 -13.94 9.47 12.92
CA ASN A 204 -13.65 8.97 14.26
C ASN A 204 -13.86 7.45 14.43
N MET A 205 -14.44 6.78 13.43
CA MET A 205 -14.69 5.34 13.46
C MET A 205 -13.38 4.51 13.40
N PRO A 206 -13.26 3.37 14.09
CA PRO A 206 -12.11 2.47 14.00
C PRO A 206 -12.18 1.58 12.74
N SER A 207 -12.20 2.21 11.57
CA SER A 207 -12.32 1.57 10.26
C SER A 207 -11.32 2.17 9.27
N THR A 208 -11.11 1.48 8.15
CA THR A 208 -10.31 2.01 7.04
C THR A 208 -11.09 3.07 6.27
N LYS A 209 -10.47 4.23 6.03
CA LYS A 209 -10.97 5.28 5.15
C LYS A 209 -9.97 5.53 4.03
N VAL A 210 -10.48 5.66 2.82
CA VAL A 210 -9.70 6.09 1.66
C VAL A 210 -10.22 7.44 1.21
N ILE A 211 -9.34 8.45 1.24
CA ILE A 211 -9.64 9.81 0.83
C ILE A 211 -8.98 10.07 -0.52
N GLU A 212 -9.77 10.15 -1.57
CA GLU A 212 -9.31 10.67 -2.86
C GLU A 212 -9.12 12.19 -2.77
N HIS A 213 -8.15 12.73 -3.50
CA HIS A 213 -7.81 14.16 -3.46
C HIS A 213 -7.45 14.64 -2.03
N PRO A 214 -6.50 13.97 -1.34
CA PRO A 214 -6.15 14.30 0.04
C PRO A 214 -5.61 15.74 0.18
N ASP A 215 -5.02 16.31 -0.87
CA ASP A 215 -4.54 17.69 -0.88
C ASP A 215 -5.67 18.69 -0.64
N ILE A 216 -6.80 18.52 -1.34
CA ILE A 216 -7.98 19.39 -1.22
C ILE A 216 -8.66 19.14 0.14
N PHE A 217 -8.69 17.89 0.60
CA PHE A 217 -9.18 17.57 1.94
C PHE A 217 -8.37 18.32 3.02
N VAL A 218 -7.04 18.31 2.95
CA VAL A 218 -6.18 19.04 3.90
C VAL A 218 -6.33 20.55 3.79
N GLN A 219 -6.43 21.09 2.56
CA GLN A 219 -6.58 22.53 2.34
C GLN A 219 -7.90 23.09 2.88
N GLU A 220 -8.99 22.35 2.70
CA GLU A 220 -10.34 22.82 3.02
C GLU A 220 -10.83 22.35 4.40
N THR A 221 -10.02 21.59 5.14
CA THR A 221 -10.35 21.12 6.49
C THR A 221 -9.26 21.54 7.50
N GLY A 222 -9.47 21.23 8.78
CA GLY A 222 -8.46 21.42 9.82
C GLY A 222 -7.41 20.30 9.92
N TYR A 223 -7.48 19.27 9.06
CA TYR A 223 -6.55 18.14 9.09
C TYR A 223 -5.23 18.48 8.39
N SER A 224 -4.14 17.84 8.82
CA SER A 224 -2.84 17.92 8.16
C SER A 224 -2.49 16.58 7.49
N TYR A 225 -1.40 16.54 6.72
CA TYR A 225 -0.92 15.27 6.14
C TYR A 225 -0.56 14.22 7.21
N ASP A 226 -0.33 14.60 8.46
CA ASP A 226 -0.06 13.67 9.57
C ASP A 226 -1.29 12.82 9.94
N PHE A 227 -2.47 13.23 9.49
CA PHE A 227 -3.69 12.44 9.59
C PHE A 227 -3.64 11.14 8.77
N PHE A 228 -2.81 11.09 7.73
CA PHE A 228 -2.73 9.94 6.84
C PHE A 228 -1.65 8.95 7.29
N ASP A 229 -2.02 7.67 7.39
CA ASP A 229 -1.09 6.56 7.59
C ASP A 229 -0.32 6.24 6.31
N TYR A 230 -0.98 6.44 5.16
CA TYR A 230 -0.46 6.17 3.83
C TYR A 230 -0.90 7.26 2.85
N ILE A 231 0.02 7.71 2.00
CA ILE A 231 -0.30 8.46 0.79
C ILE A 231 0.12 7.59 -0.39
N ILE A 232 -0.79 7.45 -1.35
CA ILE A 232 -0.57 6.68 -2.56
C ILE A 232 -0.70 7.65 -3.73
N GLU A 233 0.27 7.62 -4.63
CA GLU A 233 0.26 8.38 -5.86
C GLU A 233 0.13 7.44 -7.04
N LEU A 234 -0.97 7.55 -7.78
CA LEU A 234 -1.17 6.80 -9.01
C LEU A 234 -0.99 7.74 -10.21
N ARG A 235 0.07 7.50 -10.97
CA ARG A 235 0.53 8.32 -12.10
C ARG A 235 0.37 7.59 -13.44
N ASN A 236 0.24 8.30 -14.54
CA ASN A 236 0.29 7.71 -15.88
C ASN A 236 1.71 7.30 -16.29
N ASN A 237 2.72 8.05 -15.83
CA ASN A 237 4.14 7.78 -16.04
C ASN A 237 4.93 8.27 -14.81
N PRO A 238 6.18 7.81 -14.59
CA PRO A 238 6.95 8.15 -13.39
C PRO A 238 7.14 9.65 -13.17
N ASP A 239 7.29 10.42 -14.25
CA ASP A 239 7.60 11.85 -14.20
C ASP A 239 6.34 12.74 -14.13
N GLU A 240 5.13 12.15 -14.08
CA GLU A 240 3.89 12.92 -14.04
C GLU A 240 3.76 13.68 -12.72
N GLU A 241 3.65 15.02 -12.81
CA GLU A 241 3.28 15.86 -11.68
C GLU A 241 1.75 15.85 -11.48
N ILE A 242 1.33 15.54 -10.26
CA ILE A 242 -0.08 15.52 -9.88
C ILE A 242 -0.47 16.94 -9.42
N THR A 243 -1.09 17.71 -10.31
CA THR A 243 -1.55 19.08 -10.03
C THR A 243 -3.06 19.19 -10.03
N TYR A 244 -3.63 19.93 -9.08
CA TYR A 244 -5.08 20.05 -8.91
C TYR A 244 -5.68 21.41 -9.33
N GLU A 245 -4.85 22.36 -9.78
CA GLU A 245 -5.22 23.76 -10.07
C GLU A 245 -6.32 23.91 -11.14
N SER A 246 -6.32 23.04 -12.15
CA SER A 246 -7.29 23.10 -13.25
C SER A 246 -8.67 22.53 -12.89
N PHE A 247 -8.80 21.84 -11.75
CA PHE A 247 -10.01 21.09 -11.40
C PHE A 247 -10.98 21.91 -10.55
N THR A 248 -10.50 22.65 -9.56
CA THR A 248 -11.35 23.52 -8.72
C THR A 248 -12.12 24.55 -9.54
N ILE A 249 -11.57 25.02 -10.66
CA ILE A 249 -12.23 25.99 -11.56
C ILE A 249 -13.50 25.40 -12.19
N ASN A 250 -13.46 24.15 -12.68
CA ASN A 250 -14.63 23.51 -13.32
C ASN A 250 -15.75 23.17 -12.32
N TYR A 251 -15.44 22.99 -11.03
CA TYR A 251 -16.45 22.66 -10.02
C TYR A 251 -17.14 23.88 -9.40
N ASN A 252 -16.57 25.07 -9.54
CA ASN A 252 -17.17 26.34 -9.14
C ASN A 252 -18.15 26.91 -10.19
N GLU A 253 -18.13 26.40 -11.43
CA GLU A 253 -18.99 26.87 -12.53
C GLU A 253 -20.24 26.01 -12.78
N ILE A 254 -20.52 25.01 -11.92
CA ILE A 254 -21.73 24.13 -11.99
C ILE A 254 -22.45 24.13 -10.65
#